data_AF-A0A5C4X4A0-F1
#
_entry.id   AF-A0A5C4X4A0-F1
#
_cell.length_a   1.000
_cell.length_b   1.000
_cell.length_c   1.000
_cell.angle_alpha   90.00
_cell.angle_beta   90.00
_cell.angle_gamma   90.00
#
_symmetry.space_group_name_H-M   'P 1'
#
loop_
_entity.id
_entity.type
_entity.pdbx_description
1 polymer ?
#
loop_
_entity_poly.entity_id
_entity_poly.type
_entity_poly.pdbx_seq_one_letter_code
_entity_poly.pdbx_strand_id
1 'polypeptide(L)'
;MTLKNVTTKTMTAAMIAGAAVLGSSSIASAAQPAAPPAASAGAASAAAENSAADSGTASASPEAEKKFSNIGDFLKHYKGQSLANSQGGYQGECVSLISRALEEVHGVDHGAWGNAVDYQAGGSGGDKMKANGFTWHTDQKFENGDILVWGDGDNTTAYGHIGIYYEGQVWHQNFNGDRSLHTYDGLIDGYLGYWRA
;
A
#
# COMPACT_ATOMS: atom_id res chain seq x y z
N MET A 1 -47.92 8.49 8.15
CA MET A 1 -46.80 7.59 8.46
C MET A 1 -47.01 6.32 7.66
N THR A 2 -46.20 6.09 6.63
CA THR A 2 -46.37 4.96 5.71
C THR A 2 -45.06 4.20 5.71
N LEU A 3 -45.01 3.06 6.40
CA LEU A 3 -43.85 2.17 6.38
C LEU A 3 -43.80 1.50 5.00
N LYS A 4 -42.67 1.69 4.30
CA LYS A 4 -42.33 0.91 3.10
C LYS A 4 -41.55 -0.32 3.56
N ASN A 5 -42.09 -1.50 3.23
CA ASN A 5 -41.45 -2.79 3.46
C ASN A 5 -40.12 -2.86 2.71
N VAL A 6 -39.06 -3.24 3.44
CA VAL A 6 -37.78 -3.62 2.87
C VAL A 6 -37.82 -5.12 2.62
N THR A 7 -37.86 -5.51 1.35
CA THR A 7 -37.76 -6.90 0.92
C THR A 7 -36.29 -7.34 0.98
N THR A 8 -35.94 -8.08 2.02
CA THR A 8 -34.64 -8.75 2.12
C THR A 8 -34.60 -9.91 1.12
N LYS A 9 -33.79 -9.80 0.07
CA LYS A 9 -33.48 -10.93 -0.81
C LYS A 9 -32.51 -11.88 -0.10
N THR A 10 -33.00 -13.06 0.25
CA THR A 10 -32.21 -14.19 0.74
C THR A 10 -31.24 -14.64 -0.37
N MET A 11 -29.93 -14.54 -0.11
CA MET A 11 -28.90 -15.16 -0.94
C MET A 11 -28.93 -16.68 -0.69
N THR A 12 -29.20 -17.45 -1.73
CA THR A 12 -29.15 -18.91 -1.70
C THR A 12 -27.70 -19.34 -1.90
N ALA A 13 -27.11 -19.98 -0.88
CA ALA A 13 -25.80 -20.61 -0.99
C ALA A 13 -25.90 -21.88 -1.85
N ALA A 14 -25.27 -21.87 -3.02
CA ALA A 14 -25.05 -23.06 -3.81
C ALA A 14 -23.76 -23.73 -3.32
N MET A 15 -23.89 -24.86 -2.61
CA MET A 15 -22.77 -25.75 -2.35
C MET A 15 -22.51 -26.60 -3.61
N ILE A 16 -21.30 -26.50 -4.16
CA ILE A 16 -20.79 -27.47 -5.13
C ILE A 16 -19.61 -28.18 -4.47
N ALA A 17 -19.79 -29.48 -4.28
CA ALA A 17 -18.77 -30.43 -3.88
C ALA A 17 -18.20 -31.14 -5.11
N GLY A 18 -16.90 -31.45 -5.05
CA GLY A 18 -16.18 -32.31 -6.00
C GLY A 18 -15.11 -31.55 -6.78
N ALA A 19 -13.89 -32.03 -6.98
CA ALA A 19 -13.24 -33.27 -6.58
C ALA A 19 -11.72 -33.02 -6.64
N ALA A 20 -10.96 -33.70 -5.78
CA ALA A 20 -9.51 -33.68 -5.78
C ALA A 20 -8.93 -34.34 -7.05
N VAL A 21 -7.99 -33.67 -7.72
CA VAL A 21 -7.02 -34.29 -8.63
C VAL A 21 -5.62 -33.86 -8.19
N LEU A 22 -4.85 -34.85 -7.74
CA LEU A 22 -3.42 -34.78 -7.48
C LEU A 22 -2.68 -34.75 -8.80
N GLY A 23 -1.75 -33.81 -8.96
CA GLY A 23 -0.83 -33.75 -10.09
C GLY A 23 0.46 -33.06 -9.67
N SER A 24 1.42 -33.84 -9.18
CA SER A 24 2.78 -33.39 -8.88
C SER A 24 3.57 -33.12 -10.16
N SER A 25 4.26 -31.98 -10.24
CA SER A 25 5.53 -31.82 -10.98
C SER A 25 6.22 -30.53 -10.53
N SER A 26 7.48 -30.68 -10.14
CA SER A 26 8.30 -29.68 -9.46
C SER A 26 9.09 -28.78 -10.42
N ILE A 27 9.50 -27.64 -9.84
CA ILE A 27 10.65 -26.75 -10.12
C ILE A 27 10.74 -25.93 -11.42
N ALA A 28 10.81 -24.61 -11.26
CA ALA A 28 11.89 -23.78 -11.81
C ALA A 28 11.94 -22.38 -11.19
N SER A 29 13.04 -22.15 -10.46
CA SER A 29 13.89 -20.94 -10.38
C SER A 29 13.27 -19.57 -10.06
N ALA A 30 13.48 -19.16 -8.81
CA ALA A 30 13.43 -17.78 -8.38
C ALA A 30 14.49 -16.92 -9.09
N ALA A 31 14.09 -15.72 -9.55
CA ALA A 31 15.00 -14.66 -9.96
C ALA A 31 15.17 -13.68 -8.78
N GLN A 32 16.40 -13.58 -8.32
CA GLN A 32 16.83 -12.79 -7.16
C GLN A 32 17.14 -11.35 -7.60
N PRO A 33 16.59 -10.30 -6.96
CA PRO A 33 17.08 -8.95 -7.18
C PRO A 33 18.44 -8.76 -6.49
N ALA A 34 19.38 -8.18 -7.25
CA ALA A 34 20.77 -7.99 -6.86
C ALA A 34 20.93 -7.05 -5.66
N ALA A 35 21.80 -7.45 -4.73
CA ALA A 35 22.31 -6.59 -3.67
C ALA A 35 23.28 -5.52 -4.24
N PRO A 36 23.32 -4.30 -3.68
CA PRO A 36 24.33 -3.32 -4.05
C PRO A 36 25.70 -3.69 -3.45
N PRO A 37 26.82 -3.40 -4.15
CA PRO A 37 28.16 -3.72 -3.66
C PRO A 37 28.61 -2.80 -2.52
N ALA A 38 29.23 -3.43 -1.52
CA ALA A 38 29.96 -2.79 -0.43
C ALA A 38 31.24 -2.12 -0.95
N ALA A 39 31.44 -0.83 -0.64
CA ALA A 39 32.70 -0.13 -0.88
C ALA A 39 33.64 -0.31 0.33
N SER A 40 34.84 -0.82 0.06
CA SER A 40 35.92 -1.03 1.02
C SER A 40 36.66 0.27 1.35
N ALA A 41 37.06 0.41 2.61
CA ALA A 41 37.88 1.49 3.14
C ALA A 41 39.32 1.50 2.59
N GLY A 42 39.89 2.71 2.48
CA GLY A 42 41.31 2.98 2.29
C GLY A 42 41.62 4.45 2.64
N ALA A 43 42.36 4.66 3.72
CA ALA A 43 42.62 5.95 4.37
C ALA A 43 43.82 6.72 3.78
N ALA A 44 43.79 8.07 3.86
CA ALA A 44 44.84 8.88 4.52
C ALA A 44 44.55 10.39 4.46
N SER A 45 44.97 11.05 5.54
CA SER A 45 44.72 12.42 6.04
C SER A 45 45.50 13.55 5.33
N ALA A 46 44.93 14.76 5.29
CA ALA A 46 45.64 16.00 5.67
C ALA A 46 44.65 17.16 5.96
N ALA A 47 45.02 17.96 6.95
CA ALA A 47 44.23 18.92 7.72
C ALA A 47 43.99 20.29 7.06
N ALA A 48 42.94 20.99 7.51
CA ALA A 48 42.99 22.41 7.89
C ALA A 48 41.73 22.81 8.69
N GLU A 49 41.95 23.43 9.84
CA GLU A 49 40.95 24.02 10.75
C GLU A 49 40.24 25.23 10.14
N ASN A 50 38.95 25.43 10.48
CA ASN A 50 38.51 26.73 11.00
C ASN A 50 37.19 26.60 11.77
N SER A 51 37.21 27.10 13.00
CA SER A 51 36.10 27.22 13.94
C SER A 51 35.05 28.24 13.49
N ALA A 52 33.76 27.93 13.69
CA ALA A 52 32.76 28.87 14.19
C ALA A 52 31.44 28.13 14.45
N ALA A 53 30.85 28.41 15.60
CA ALA A 53 29.53 27.97 16.01
C ALA A 53 28.43 28.45 15.06
N ASP A 54 27.41 27.62 14.83
CA ASP A 54 26.02 28.08 14.93
C ASP A 54 25.07 26.91 15.17
N SER A 55 24.38 26.99 16.29
CA SER A 55 23.17 26.23 16.61
C SER A 55 22.04 26.74 15.73
N GLY A 56 21.61 25.96 14.73
CA GLY A 56 20.55 26.39 13.83
C GLY A 56 19.81 25.23 13.19
N THR A 57 18.66 24.91 13.78
CA THR A 57 17.48 24.32 13.13
C THR A 57 17.66 22.97 12.43
N ALA A 58 17.16 21.91 13.07
CA ALA A 58 16.74 20.72 12.35
C ALA A 58 15.82 21.16 11.20
N SER A 59 16.30 21.02 9.97
CA SER A 59 15.51 21.28 8.78
C SER A 59 14.37 20.27 8.78
N ALA A 60 13.18 20.70 9.18
CA ALA A 60 11.97 19.99 8.82
C ALA A 60 12.02 19.85 7.29
N SER A 61 12.05 18.62 6.79
CA SER A 61 11.79 18.37 5.37
C SER A 61 10.50 19.11 5.01
N PRO A 62 10.46 19.83 3.87
CA PRO A 62 9.21 20.45 3.45
C PRO A 62 8.13 19.37 3.39
N GLU A 63 7.01 19.62 4.06
CA GLU A 63 5.81 18.78 3.91
C GLU A 63 5.54 18.61 2.41
N ALA A 64 5.25 17.39 1.98
CA ALA A 64 5.01 17.13 0.58
C ALA A 64 3.81 17.95 0.10
N GLU A 65 3.94 18.62 -1.06
CA GLU A 65 2.87 19.47 -1.59
C GLU A 65 1.69 18.59 -2.03
N LYS A 66 0.53 18.77 -1.37
CA LYS A 66 -0.72 18.13 -1.78
C LYS A 66 -1.10 18.61 -3.19
N LYS A 67 -1.29 17.66 -4.10
CA LYS A 67 -1.68 17.91 -5.50
C LYS A 67 -3.18 17.69 -5.74
N PHE A 68 -3.83 16.95 -4.86
CA PHE A 68 -5.26 16.62 -4.97
C PHE A 68 -6.00 16.98 -3.68
N SER A 69 -7.22 17.50 -3.82
CA SER A 69 -8.06 17.87 -2.68
C SER A 69 -8.79 16.66 -2.05
N ASN A 70 -8.90 15.55 -2.77
CA ASN A 70 -9.54 14.32 -2.28
C ASN A 70 -9.03 13.10 -3.05
N ILE A 71 -9.26 11.90 -2.49
CA ILE A 71 -8.81 10.64 -3.06
C ILE A 71 -9.48 10.29 -4.40
N GLY A 72 -10.73 10.73 -4.61
CA GLY A 72 -11.47 10.47 -5.84
C GLY A 72 -10.83 11.14 -7.06
N ASP A 73 -10.37 12.37 -6.92
CA ASP A 73 -9.68 13.10 -7.99
C ASP A 73 -8.32 12.48 -8.30
N PHE A 74 -7.58 12.07 -7.27
CA PHE A 74 -6.33 11.33 -7.40
C PHE A 74 -6.52 10.01 -8.19
N LEU A 75 -7.49 9.19 -7.79
CA LEU A 75 -7.75 7.90 -8.44
C LEU A 75 -8.21 8.07 -9.89
N LYS A 76 -9.07 9.05 -10.17
CA LYS A 76 -9.53 9.37 -11.53
C LYS A 76 -8.39 9.85 -12.42
N HIS A 77 -7.50 10.69 -11.88
CA HIS A 77 -6.35 11.20 -12.62
C HIS A 77 -5.40 10.08 -13.05
N TYR A 78 -5.10 9.14 -12.15
CA TYR A 78 -4.13 8.07 -12.40
C TYR A 78 -4.72 6.76 -12.94
N LYS A 79 -6.04 6.69 -13.14
CA LYS A 79 -6.69 5.47 -13.65
C LYS A 79 -6.00 4.96 -14.92
N GLY A 80 -5.65 3.67 -14.91
CA GLY A 80 -4.98 2.97 -16.01
C GLY A 80 -3.48 3.23 -16.11
N GLN A 81 -2.90 4.07 -15.24
CA GLN A 81 -1.47 4.35 -15.22
C GLN A 81 -0.73 3.43 -14.25
N SER A 82 0.54 3.14 -14.53
CA SER A 82 1.42 2.42 -13.60
C SER A 82 2.23 3.42 -12.79
N LEU A 83 1.85 3.63 -11.52
CA LEU A 83 2.47 4.60 -10.63
C LEU A 83 3.73 4.04 -9.99
N ALA A 84 4.81 4.79 -10.10
CA ALA A 84 5.95 4.69 -9.18
C ALA A 84 5.62 5.35 -7.84
N ASN A 85 6.35 4.94 -6.79
CA ASN A 85 6.29 5.61 -5.50
C ASN A 85 6.67 7.11 -5.63
N SER A 86 6.48 7.88 -4.57
CA SER A 86 6.83 9.31 -4.49
C SER A 86 8.25 9.63 -4.98
N GLN A 87 9.20 8.71 -4.77
CA GLN A 87 10.62 8.83 -5.12
C GLN A 87 10.96 8.30 -6.52
N GLY A 88 9.97 7.87 -7.31
CA GLY A 88 10.15 7.37 -8.68
C GLY A 88 10.58 5.90 -8.80
N GLY A 89 10.64 5.14 -7.71
CA GLY A 89 10.96 3.71 -7.69
C GLY A 89 9.72 2.80 -7.67
N TYR A 90 9.95 1.48 -7.80
CA TYR A 90 8.93 0.43 -7.63
C TYR A 90 7.65 0.65 -8.48
N GLN A 91 7.82 1.06 -9.74
CA GLN A 91 6.72 1.40 -10.64
C GLN A 91 5.72 0.27 -10.78
N GLY A 92 4.47 0.53 -10.42
CA GLY A 92 3.35 -0.39 -10.57
C GLY A 92 3.14 -1.31 -9.39
N GLU A 93 3.89 -1.18 -8.29
CA GLU A 93 3.65 -1.96 -7.07
C GLU A 93 2.42 -1.45 -6.29
N CYS A 94 1.78 -2.34 -5.54
CA CYS A 94 0.62 -2.00 -4.71
C CYS A 94 0.95 -0.90 -3.67
N VAL A 95 2.12 -0.98 -3.03
CA VAL A 95 2.60 0.03 -2.08
C VAL A 95 2.98 1.37 -2.73
N SER A 96 3.30 1.39 -4.03
CA SER A 96 3.59 2.62 -4.75
C SER A 96 2.36 3.50 -4.92
N LEU A 97 1.17 2.89 -5.05
CA LEU A 97 -0.10 3.61 -5.02
C LEU A 97 -0.30 4.33 -3.68
N ILE A 98 -0.06 3.63 -2.56
CA ILE A 98 -0.24 4.17 -1.22
C ILE A 98 0.76 5.29 -0.95
N SER A 99 2.02 5.11 -1.38
CA SER A 99 3.04 6.15 -1.32
C SER A 99 2.61 7.45 -2.00
N ARG A 100 2.06 7.34 -3.21
CA ARG A 100 1.56 8.50 -3.97
C ARG A 100 0.34 9.13 -3.33
N ALA A 101 -0.62 8.34 -2.86
CA ALA A 101 -1.81 8.87 -2.20
C ALA A 101 -1.45 9.63 -0.91
N LEU A 102 -0.52 9.09 -0.11
CA LEU A 102 -0.06 9.73 1.12
C LEU A 102 0.64 11.06 0.84
N GLU A 103 1.51 11.12 -0.16
CA GLU A 103 2.16 12.36 -0.58
C GLU A 103 1.14 13.38 -1.12
N GLU A 104 0.38 12.99 -2.15
CA GLU A 104 -0.32 13.93 -3.01
C GLU A 104 -1.74 14.28 -2.53
N VAL A 105 -2.31 13.48 -1.63
CA VAL A 105 -3.63 13.74 -1.00
C VAL A 105 -3.46 14.16 0.46
N HIS A 106 -2.55 13.48 1.19
CA HIS A 106 -2.40 13.68 2.63
C HIS A 106 -1.21 14.57 3.02
N GLY A 107 -0.31 14.92 2.09
CA GLY A 107 0.86 15.77 2.36
C GLY A 107 1.91 15.08 3.21
N VAL A 108 1.87 13.75 3.26
CA VAL A 108 2.77 12.92 4.06
C VAL A 108 3.96 12.51 3.18
N ASP A 109 5.16 12.93 3.57
CA ASP A 109 6.38 12.43 2.94
C ASP A 109 6.48 10.91 3.16
N HIS A 110 6.66 10.18 2.07
CA HIS A 110 6.48 8.75 2.07
C HIS A 110 7.49 8.06 1.16
N GLY A 111 8.59 7.55 1.71
CA GLY A 111 9.52 6.66 1.02
C GLY A 111 9.03 5.21 0.91
N ALA A 112 9.94 4.24 0.85
CA ALA A 112 9.58 2.82 0.98
C ALA A 112 9.44 2.45 2.47
N TRP A 113 8.22 2.12 2.93
CA TRP A 113 7.93 1.74 4.33
C TRP A 113 7.81 0.21 4.57
N GLY A 114 8.08 -0.59 3.54
CA GLY A 114 7.98 -2.04 3.58
C GLY A 114 7.01 -2.57 2.52
N ASN A 115 6.70 -3.85 2.63
CA ASN A 115 5.69 -4.54 1.84
C ASN A 115 4.30 -4.23 2.38
N ALA A 116 3.24 -4.70 1.70
CA ALA A 116 1.88 -4.44 2.12
C ALA A 116 1.56 -4.94 3.54
N VAL A 117 2.02 -6.14 3.91
CA VAL A 117 1.81 -6.71 5.26
C VAL A 117 2.42 -5.84 6.37
N ASP A 118 3.48 -5.08 6.07
CA ASP A 118 4.15 -4.20 7.03
C ASP A 118 3.29 -2.98 7.41
N TYR A 119 2.20 -2.71 6.66
CA TYR A 119 1.24 -1.67 7.00
C TYR A 119 0.22 -2.11 8.05
N GLN A 120 0.16 -3.38 8.48
CA GLN A 120 -0.72 -3.75 9.58
C GLN A 120 -0.38 -3.01 10.89
N ALA A 121 -1.31 -2.92 11.83
CA ALA A 121 -1.03 -2.33 13.14
C ALA A 121 0.16 -3.02 13.84
N GLY A 122 1.15 -2.23 14.27
CA GLY A 122 2.39 -2.71 14.88
C GLY A 122 3.47 -3.17 13.89
N GLY A 123 3.21 -3.10 12.58
CA GLY A 123 4.23 -3.25 11.53
C GLY A 123 4.97 -1.93 11.28
N SER A 124 6.11 -1.98 10.58
CA SER A 124 6.95 -0.80 10.33
C SER A 124 6.23 0.29 9.53
N GLY A 125 5.44 -0.08 8.52
CA GLY A 125 4.57 0.84 7.79
C GLY A 125 3.38 1.30 8.63
N GLY A 126 2.81 0.40 9.43
CA GLY A 126 1.70 0.73 10.33
C GLY A 126 2.06 1.75 11.40
N ASP A 127 3.27 1.67 11.96
CA ASP A 127 3.78 2.66 12.91
C ASP A 127 3.93 4.04 12.26
N LYS A 128 4.31 4.11 10.99
CA LYS A 128 4.36 5.36 10.22
C LYS A 128 2.97 5.89 9.90
N MET A 129 2.02 5.04 9.53
CA MET A 129 0.62 5.44 9.33
C MET A 129 0.05 6.08 10.60
N LYS A 130 0.21 5.40 11.74
CA LYS A 130 -0.22 5.91 13.05
C LYS A 130 0.45 7.23 13.42
N ALA A 131 1.75 7.37 13.16
CA ALA A 131 2.49 8.61 13.42
C ALA A 131 1.98 9.80 12.57
N ASN A 132 1.41 9.53 11.40
CA ASN A 132 0.81 10.53 10.51
C ASN A 132 -0.70 10.72 10.74
N GLY A 133 -1.23 10.26 11.89
CA GLY A 133 -2.60 10.53 12.31
C GLY A 133 -3.65 9.52 11.82
N PHE A 134 -3.25 8.49 11.08
CA PHE A 134 -4.19 7.46 10.64
C PHE A 134 -4.58 6.54 11.79
N THR A 135 -5.84 6.11 11.80
CA THR A 135 -6.40 5.15 12.77
C THR A 135 -6.58 3.79 12.12
N TRP A 136 -6.18 2.73 12.83
CA TRP A 136 -6.35 1.35 12.38
C TRP A 136 -7.70 0.78 12.82
N HIS A 137 -8.33 0.05 11.92
CA HIS A 137 -9.60 -0.63 12.13
C HIS A 137 -9.53 -2.06 11.59
N THR A 138 -10.34 -2.95 12.16
CA THR A 138 -10.45 -4.35 11.75
C THR A 138 -11.87 -4.77 11.40
N ASP A 139 -12.84 -3.87 11.55
CA ASP A 139 -14.17 -4.09 11.01
C ASP A 139 -14.18 -3.88 9.48
N GLN A 140 -15.33 -4.13 8.84
CA GLN A 140 -15.49 -3.98 7.40
C GLN A 140 -16.44 -2.82 7.05
N LYS A 141 -16.41 -1.72 7.83
CA LYS A 141 -17.23 -0.53 7.61
C LYS A 141 -16.49 0.52 6.79
N PHE A 142 -16.16 0.15 5.57
CA PHE A 142 -15.30 0.95 4.71
C PHE A 142 -15.95 2.26 4.26
N GLU A 143 -15.11 3.29 4.20
CA GLU A 143 -15.41 4.63 3.73
C GLU A 143 -14.42 5.02 2.62
N ASN A 144 -14.83 5.96 1.78
CA ASN A 144 -14.01 6.43 0.67
C ASN A 144 -12.67 6.99 1.19
N GLY A 145 -11.58 6.40 0.70
CA GLY A 145 -10.22 6.76 1.08
C GLY A 145 -9.58 5.83 2.11
N ASP A 146 -10.30 4.86 2.66
CA ASP A 146 -9.70 3.85 3.53
C ASP A 146 -8.62 3.07 2.78
N ILE A 147 -7.48 2.85 3.44
CA ILE A 147 -6.38 2.06 2.90
C ILE A 147 -6.48 0.65 3.49
N LEU A 148 -6.85 -0.31 2.67
CA LEU A 148 -7.12 -1.69 3.07
C LEU A 148 -5.86 -2.54 2.92
N VAL A 149 -5.59 -3.38 3.91
CA VAL A 149 -4.38 -4.21 3.99
C VAL A 149 -4.77 -5.69 4.06
N TRP A 150 -4.11 -6.49 3.24
CA TRP A 150 -4.19 -7.94 3.22
C TRP A 150 -2.82 -8.55 3.48
N GLY A 151 -2.79 -9.64 4.25
CA GLY A 151 -1.61 -10.45 4.55
C GLY A 151 -1.51 -11.65 3.62
N ASP A 152 -0.98 -12.74 4.13
CA ASP A 152 -0.86 -14.01 3.41
C ASP A 152 -2.22 -14.69 3.23
N GLY A 153 -2.48 -15.18 2.02
CA GLY A 153 -3.77 -15.69 1.56
C GLY A 153 -3.64 -16.39 0.20
N ASP A 154 -4.68 -17.11 -0.20
CA ASP A 154 -4.81 -17.86 -1.44
C ASP A 154 -4.56 -16.99 -2.70
N ASN A 155 -4.94 -15.71 -2.66
CA ASN A 155 -4.76 -14.77 -3.77
C ASN A 155 -3.68 -13.71 -3.52
N THR A 156 -2.96 -13.82 -2.41
CA THR A 156 -1.85 -12.93 -2.06
C THR A 156 -0.59 -13.76 -1.81
N THR A 157 0.45 -13.14 -1.25
CA THR A 157 1.68 -13.84 -0.86
C THR A 157 2.06 -13.42 0.55
N ALA A 158 3.16 -13.96 1.09
CA ALA A 158 3.73 -13.48 2.35
C ALA A 158 4.06 -11.97 2.38
N TYR A 159 4.15 -11.30 1.21
CA TYR A 159 4.32 -9.84 1.12
C TYR A 159 3.00 -9.05 1.31
N GLY A 160 1.86 -9.74 1.22
CA GLY A 160 0.53 -9.15 1.32
C GLY A 160 0.08 -8.40 0.07
N HIS A 161 -1.04 -7.69 0.21
CA HIS A 161 -1.56 -6.75 -0.78
C HIS A 161 -2.15 -5.51 -0.10
N ILE A 162 -2.19 -4.38 -0.79
CA ILE A 162 -2.72 -3.12 -0.24
C ILE A 162 -3.42 -2.33 -1.33
N GLY A 163 -4.49 -1.62 -0.95
CA GLY A 163 -5.31 -0.86 -1.89
C GLY A 163 -6.15 0.20 -1.18
N ILE A 164 -6.92 0.95 -1.96
CA ILE A 164 -7.73 2.06 -1.49
C ILE A 164 -9.20 1.76 -1.79
N TYR A 165 -10.04 1.79 -0.77
CA TYR A 165 -11.49 1.65 -0.97
C TYR A 165 -12.09 2.98 -1.41
N TYR A 166 -12.83 2.95 -2.53
CA TYR A 166 -13.50 4.13 -3.05
C TYR A 166 -14.71 3.73 -3.91
N GLU A 167 -15.88 4.30 -3.60
CA GLU A 167 -17.15 4.07 -4.30
C GLU A 167 -17.51 2.58 -4.44
N GLY A 168 -17.34 1.83 -3.36
CA GLY A 168 -17.71 0.39 -3.31
C GLY A 168 -16.69 -0.55 -3.96
N GLN A 169 -15.53 -0.04 -4.38
CA GLN A 169 -14.51 -0.80 -5.09
C GLN A 169 -13.14 -0.65 -4.42
N VAL A 170 -12.29 -1.66 -4.56
CA VAL A 170 -10.89 -1.59 -4.17
C VAL A 170 -10.07 -1.14 -5.38
N TRP A 171 -9.41 0.00 -5.26
CA TRP A 171 -8.44 0.50 -6.22
C TRP A 171 -7.03 0.05 -5.81
N HIS A 172 -6.29 -0.55 -6.73
CA HIS A 172 -4.98 -1.13 -6.43
C HIS A 172 -4.08 -1.15 -7.67
N GLN A 173 -2.83 -1.59 -7.46
CA GLN A 173 -1.90 -1.97 -8.52
C GLN A 173 -1.31 -3.35 -8.20
N ASN A 174 -0.84 -4.05 -9.22
CA ASN A 174 -0.12 -5.33 -9.12
C ASN A 174 -0.90 -6.48 -8.48
N PHE A 175 -2.23 -6.49 -8.58
CA PHE A 175 -2.98 -7.70 -8.25
C PHE A 175 -3.06 -8.58 -9.50
N ASN A 176 -2.80 -9.88 -9.37
CA ASN A 176 -2.71 -10.82 -10.50
C ASN A 176 -1.75 -10.39 -11.64
N GLY A 177 -0.73 -9.58 -11.31
CA GLY A 177 0.29 -9.12 -12.25
C GLY A 177 -0.10 -7.91 -13.11
N ASP A 178 -1.32 -7.35 -13.00
CA ASP A 178 -1.65 -6.09 -13.66
C ASP A 178 -1.11 -4.92 -12.84
N ARG A 179 -0.05 -4.29 -13.37
CA ARG A 179 0.72 -3.22 -12.73
C ARG A 179 0.12 -1.82 -12.91
N SER A 180 -1.06 -1.71 -13.50
CA SER A 180 -1.77 -0.43 -13.67
C SER A 180 -2.74 -0.16 -12.52
N LEU A 181 -3.10 1.10 -12.28
CA LEU A 181 -4.14 1.46 -11.33
C LEU A 181 -5.53 1.16 -11.90
N HIS A 182 -6.22 0.20 -11.31
CA HIS A 182 -7.58 -0.18 -11.66
C HIS A 182 -8.33 -0.68 -10.43
N THR A 183 -9.62 -0.96 -10.63
CA THR A 183 -10.50 -1.51 -9.61
C THR A 183 -10.55 -3.03 -9.70
N TYR A 184 -10.66 -3.68 -8.55
CA TYR A 184 -11.03 -5.10 -8.44
C TYR A 184 -12.39 -5.25 -7.77
N ASP A 185 -13.21 -6.12 -8.34
CA ASP A 185 -14.58 -6.41 -7.95
C ASP A 185 -14.74 -7.78 -7.26
N GLY A 186 -13.66 -8.55 -7.14
CA GLY A 186 -13.65 -9.85 -6.45
C GLY A 186 -13.30 -9.76 -4.97
N LEU A 187 -13.15 -10.94 -4.35
CA LEU A 187 -12.72 -11.07 -2.96
C LEU A 187 -11.21 -11.26 -2.91
N ILE A 188 -10.54 -10.45 -2.09
CA ILE A 188 -9.13 -10.65 -1.71
C ILE A 188 -9.16 -11.21 -0.30
N ASP A 189 -8.63 -12.42 -0.13
CA ASP A 189 -8.54 -13.09 1.15
C ASP A 189 -7.28 -12.65 1.92
N GLY A 190 -7.13 -13.12 3.16
CA GLY A 190 -6.06 -12.65 4.04
C GLY A 190 -6.27 -11.22 4.57
N TYR A 191 -7.51 -10.72 4.61
CA TYR A 191 -7.81 -9.37 5.10
C TYR A 191 -7.34 -9.16 6.55
N LEU A 192 -6.55 -8.11 6.79
CA LEU A 192 -5.99 -7.79 8.11
C LEU A 192 -6.71 -6.60 8.77
N GLY A 193 -7.06 -5.59 7.99
CA GLY A 193 -7.67 -4.36 8.48
C GLY A 193 -7.53 -3.20 7.51
N TYR A 194 -7.83 -2.00 7.98
CA TYR A 194 -7.71 -0.78 7.19
C TYR A 194 -7.25 0.43 8.01
N TRP A 195 -6.63 1.38 7.33
CA TRP A 195 -6.30 2.70 7.87
C TRP A 195 -7.28 3.75 7.38
N ARG A 196 -7.65 4.66 8.29
CA ARG A 196 -8.46 5.84 8.00
C ARG A 196 -7.74 7.10 8.47
N ALA A 197 -7.72 8.13 7.62
CA ALA A 197 -7.16 9.45 7.94
C ALA A 197 -8.04 10.24 8.92
#